data_AF-A0AA38HG82-F1
#
_entry.id   AF-A0AA38HG82-F1
#
_cell.length_a   1.000
_cell.length_b   1.000
_cell.length_c   1.000
_cell.angle_alpha   90.00
_cell.angle_beta   90.00
_cell.angle_gamma   90.00
#
_symmetry.space_group_name_H-M   'P 1'
#
loop_
_entity.id
_entity.type
_entity.pdbx_description
1 polymer ?
#
loop_
_entity_poly.entity_id
_entity_poly.type
_entity_poly.pdbx_seq_one_letter_code
_entity_poly.pdbx_strand_id
1 'polypeptide(L)'
;MILCIDLGTDMYPAISLAYESAESDIMKRRPRDSKKDKLVNNKLLQITYLQIGVLQACAGFFNYLIVMGDHGFLPKHLKGLREQWDNRNINNLRDSYGQEWTYESRKNLESMAQTAFLLAIVQASY
;
A
#
# COMPACT_ATOMS: atom_id res chain seq x y z
N MET A 1 -7.81 -7.10 -3.11
CA MET A 1 -7.60 -5.67 -2.82
C MET A 1 -6.53 -5.01 -3.67
N ILE A 2 -5.37 -5.64 -3.92
CA ILE A 2 -4.35 -5.07 -4.83
C ILE A 2 -4.91 -4.70 -6.21
N LEU A 3 -5.81 -5.53 -6.75
CA LEU A 3 -6.48 -5.29 -8.01
C LEU A 3 -7.29 -3.97 -8.05
N CYS A 4 -7.88 -3.55 -6.92
CA CYS A 4 -8.63 -2.30 -6.84
C CYS A 4 -7.73 -1.07 -6.92
N ILE A 5 -6.45 -1.22 -6.53
CA ILE A 5 -5.45 -0.17 -6.59
C ILE A 5 -5.02 0.01 -8.05
N ASP A 6 -4.54 -1.08 -8.67
CA ASP A 6 -3.99 -1.06 -10.02
C ASP A 6 -5.02 -0.67 -11.09
N LEU A 7 -6.25 -1.23 -11.00
CA LEU A 7 -7.30 -1.01 -12.01
C LEU A 7 -8.24 0.16 -11.67
N GLY A 8 -8.32 0.53 -10.39
CA GLY A 8 -9.28 1.52 -9.92
C GLY A 8 -8.62 2.87 -9.67
N THR A 9 -7.91 2.97 -8.56
CA THR A 9 -7.46 4.25 -8.00
C THR A 9 -6.31 4.87 -8.79
N ASP A 10 -5.41 4.06 -9.34
CA ASP A 10 -4.21 4.57 -10.01
C ASP A 10 -4.44 4.86 -11.50
N MET A 11 -5.50 4.29 -12.10
CA MET A 11 -5.79 4.47 -13.52
C MET A 11 -6.21 5.91 -13.86
N TYR A 12 -7.07 6.52 -13.03
CA TYR A 12 -7.60 7.86 -13.32
C TYR A 12 -6.53 8.97 -13.22
N PRO A 13 -5.71 9.05 -12.16
CA PRO A 13 -4.61 10.01 -12.08
C PRO A 13 -3.56 9.79 -13.18
N ALA A 14 -3.25 8.53 -13.53
CA ALA A 14 -2.31 8.22 -14.60
C ALA A 14 -2.78 8.74 -15.97
N ILE A 15 -4.08 8.62 -16.27
CA ILE A 15 -4.65 9.21 -17.49
C ILE A 15 -4.60 10.74 -17.45
N SER A 16 -4.88 11.35 -16.28
CA SER A 16 -4.82 12.81 -16.12
C SER A 16 -3.43 13.37 -16.40
N LEU A 17 -2.36 12.65 -16.02
CA LEU A 17 -0.98 13.05 -16.27
C LEU A 17 -0.67 13.16 -17.77
N ALA A 18 -1.34 12.40 -18.63
CA ALA A 18 -1.17 12.49 -20.07
C ALA A 18 -1.73 13.80 -20.68
N TYR A 19 -2.59 14.52 -19.95
CA TYR A 19 -3.16 15.80 -20.37
C TYR A 19 -2.36 17.02 -19.88
N GLU A 20 -1.23 16.81 -19.21
CA GLU A 20 -0.38 17.90 -18.73
C GLU A 20 0.27 18.66 -19.90
N SER A 21 0.31 20.00 -19.79
CA SER A 21 0.95 20.87 -20.79
C SER A 21 2.48 20.76 -20.73
N ALA A 22 3.16 21.03 -21.85
CA ALA A 22 4.62 20.99 -21.89
C ALA A 22 5.28 21.93 -20.87
N GLU A 23 6.12 21.39 -19.99
CA GLU A 23 6.82 22.15 -18.92
C GLU A 23 7.83 23.18 -19.45
N SER A 24 8.34 23.00 -20.67
CA SER A 24 9.34 23.86 -21.29
C SER A 24 9.13 23.96 -22.80
N ASP A 25 9.83 24.86 -23.47
CA ASP A 25 9.77 25.01 -24.93
C ASP A 25 10.39 23.78 -25.63
N ILE A 26 9.59 22.70 -25.71
CA ILE A 26 9.98 21.42 -26.30
C ILE A 26 10.27 21.55 -27.80
N MET A 27 9.71 22.56 -28.47
CA MET A 27 9.87 22.79 -29.91
C MET A 27 11.24 23.42 -30.25
N LYS A 28 11.93 24.01 -29.26
CA LYS A 28 13.32 24.49 -29.41
C LYS A 28 14.37 23.43 -29.09
N ARG A 29 13.99 22.28 -28.54
CA ARG A 29 14.94 21.22 -28.15
C ARG A 29 15.24 20.28 -29.33
N ARG A 30 16.46 19.76 -29.40
CA ARG A 30 16.84 18.74 -30.40
C ARG A 30 16.06 17.43 -30.15
N PRO A 31 15.73 16.65 -31.20
CA PRO A 31 15.07 15.35 -31.05
C PRO A 31 15.84 14.41 -30.11
N ARG A 32 15.11 13.59 -29.33
CA ARG A 32 15.70 12.64 -28.37
C ARG A 32 16.63 11.62 -29.04
N ASP A 33 17.67 11.19 -28.35
CA ASP A 33 18.50 10.06 -28.77
C ASP A 33 17.91 8.73 -28.23
N SER A 34 17.52 7.82 -29.12
CA SER A 34 16.88 6.55 -28.74
C SER A 34 17.79 5.60 -27.94
N LYS A 35 19.13 5.75 -28.06
CA LYS A 35 20.08 4.88 -27.37
C LYS A 35 20.43 5.40 -25.97
N LYS A 36 20.44 6.72 -25.80
CA LYS A 36 20.84 7.39 -24.55
C LYS A 36 19.65 7.84 -23.70
N ASP A 37 18.60 8.37 -24.32
CA ASP A 37 17.43 8.95 -23.65
C ASP A 37 16.26 7.96 -23.65
N LYS A 38 16.39 6.93 -22.82
CA LYS A 38 15.34 5.92 -22.61
C LYS A 38 14.17 6.51 -21.81
N LEU A 39 12.95 6.07 -22.13
CA LEU A 39 11.72 6.46 -21.42
C LEU A 39 11.77 6.04 -19.94
N VAL A 40 12.28 4.84 -19.68
CA VAL A 40 12.56 4.34 -18.33
C VAL A 40 14.07 4.27 -18.15
N ASN A 41 14.59 5.11 -17.26
CA ASN A 41 16.00 5.14 -16.91
C ASN A 41 16.22 4.54 -15.52
N ASN A 42 17.43 4.08 -15.23
CA ASN A 42 17.78 3.53 -13.91
C ASN A 42 17.57 4.55 -12.79
N LYS A 43 17.78 5.84 -13.08
CA LYS A 43 17.48 6.94 -12.14
C LYS A 43 16.00 7.01 -11.79
N LEU A 44 15.12 6.83 -12.79
CA LEU A 44 13.66 6.81 -12.56
C LEU A 44 13.29 5.62 -11.68
N LEU A 45 13.79 4.42 -12.01
CA LEU A 45 13.55 3.21 -11.22
C LEU A 45 14.01 3.36 -9.76
N GLN A 46 15.16 3.99 -9.52
CA GLN A 46 15.66 4.21 -8.17
C GLN A 46 14.74 5.13 -7.37
N ILE A 47 14.28 6.23 -7.96
CA ILE A 47 13.39 7.18 -7.26
C ILE A 47 12.03 6.54 -6.99
N THR A 48 11.42 5.91 -8.01
CA THR A 48 10.05 5.37 -7.87
C THR A 48 10.01 4.16 -6.94
N TYR A 49 10.87 3.16 -7.12
CA TYR A 49 10.82 1.94 -6.33
C TYR A 49 11.45 2.08 -4.93
N LEU A 50 12.59 2.77 -4.81
CA LEU A 50 13.33 2.77 -3.55
C LEU A 50 12.99 3.94 -2.64
N GLN A 51 12.62 5.11 -3.18
CA GLN A 51 12.29 6.26 -2.35
C GLN A 51 10.78 6.35 -2.12
N ILE A 52 10.02 6.55 -3.20
CA ILE A 52 8.57 6.77 -3.12
C ILE A 52 7.86 5.48 -2.68
N GLY A 53 8.15 4.35 -3.33
CA GLY A 53 7.53 3.07 -3.01
C GLY A 53 7.80 2.58 -1.59
N VAL A 54 9.00 2.78 -1.06
CA VAL A 54 9.33 2.41 0.33
C VAL A 54 8.57 3.29 1.31
N LEU A 55 8.49 4.61 1.07
CA LEU A 55 7.75 5.53 1.93
C LEU A 55 6.26 5.17 1.96
N GLN A 56 5.68 4.90 0.79
CA GLN A 56 4.29 4.46 0.67
C GLN A 56 4.01 3.13 1.38
N ALA A 57 4.91 2.15 1.23
CA ALA A 57 4.81 0.88 1.95
C ALA A 57 4.88 1.09 3.47
N CYS A 58 5.80 1.93 3.95
CA CYS A 58 5.90 2.26 5.37
C CYS A 58 4.62 2.92 5.92
N ALA A 59 4.02 3.86 5.18
CA ALA A 59 2.77 4.50 5.57
C ALA A 59 1.60 3.49 5.63
N GLY A 60 1.51 2.58 4.65
CA GLY A 60 0.53 1.49 4.64
C GLY A 60 0.69 0.55 5.83
N PHE A 61 1.91 0.06 6.07
CA PHE A 61 2.19 -0.83 7.21
C PHE A 61 1.94 -0.14 8.55
N PHE A 62 2.23 1.15 8.67
CA PHE A 62 1.96 1.91 9.88
C PHE A 62 0.47 1.98 10.20
N ASN A 63 -0.38 2.31 9.21
CA ASN A 63 -1.83 2.31 9.38
C ASN A 63 -2.38 0.91 9.74
N TYR A 64 -1.85 -0.14 9.10
CA TYR A 64 -2.22 -1.52 9.45
C TYR A 64 -1.92 -1.85 10.92
N LEU A 65 -0.74 -1.45 11.42
CA LEU A 65 -0.35 -1.68 12.81
C LEU A 65 -1.17 -0.84 13.80
N ILE A 66 -1.57 0.38 13.44
CA ILE A 66 -2.45 1.22 14.27
C ILE A 66 -3.82 0.56 14.42
N VAL A 67 -4.46 0.19 13.31
CA VAL A 67 -5.78 -0.45 13.34
C VAL A 67 -5.74 -1.74 14.16
N MET A 68 -4.71 -2.57 13.97
CA MET A 68 -4.54 -3.77 14.78
C MET A 68 -4.29 -3.47 16.27
N GLY A 69 -3.50 -2.43 16.57
CA GLY A 69 -3.20 -1.99 17.93
C GLY A 69 -4.43 -1.45 18.68
N ASP A 70 -5.28 -0.67 18.01
CA ASP A 70 -6.52 -0.13 18.58
C ASP A 70 -7.51 -1.25 18.94
N HIS A 71 -7.47 -2.35 18.19
CA HIS A 71 -8.26 -3.56 18.46
C HIS A 71 -7.56 -4.60 19.34
N GLY A 72 -6.46 -4.25 20.01
CA GLY A 72 -5.80 -5.09 21.02
C GLY A 72 -4.74 -6.06 20.52
N PHE A 73 -4.46 -6.06 19.23
CA PHE A 73 -3.35 -6.81 18.63
C PHE A 73 -2.11 -5.92 18.52
N LEU A 74 -1.34 -5.82 19.61
CA LEU A 74 -0.09 -5.08 19.60
C LEU A 74 0.90 -5.67 18.57
N PRO A 75 1.77 -4.84 17.95
CA PRO A 75 2.79 -5.29 17.00
C PRO A 75 3.67 -6.45 17.48
N LYS A 76 3.92 -6.53 18.80
CA LYS A 76 4.69 -7.60 19.42
C LYS A 76 3.95 -8.95 19.43
N HIS A 77 2.62 -8.93 19.60
CA HIS A 77 1.77 -10.12 19.66
C HIS A 77 1.38 -10.64 18.27
N LEU A 78 1.41 -9.76 17.26
CA LEU A 78 1.17 -10.13 15.86
C LEU A 78 2.24 -11.04 15.27
N LYS A 79 3.46 -11.06 15.83
CA LYS A 79 4.57 -11.86 15.31
C LYS A 79 4.33 -13.35 15.56
N GLY A 80 4.11 -14.11 14.49
CA GLY A 80 3.88 -15.56 14.56
C GLY A 80 2.43 -15.98 14.78
N LEU A 81 1.50 -15.02 14.83
CA LEU A 81 0.08 -15.29 15.08
C LEU A 81 -0.66 -15.87 13.86
N ARG A 82 -0.02 -15.89 12.68
CA ARG A 82 -0.66 -16.24 11.39
C ARG A 82 -1.31 -17.62 11.38
N GLU A 83 -0.63 -18.64 11.91
CA GLU A 83 -1.17 -20.00 11.94
C GLU A 83 -2.44 -20.11 12.81
N GLN A 84 -2.45 -19.45 13.95
CA GLN A 84 -3.61 -19.42 14.86
C GLN A 84 -4.72 -18.51 14.32
N TRP A 85 -4.36 -17.45 13.59
CA TRP A 85 -5.27 -16.50 12.97
C TRP A 85 -6.08 -17.14 11.84
N ASP A 86 -5.44 -17.93 10.98
CA ASP A 86 -6.09 -18.58 9.83
C ASP A 86 -6.82 -19.87 10.21
N ASN A 87 -6.57 -20.44 11.39
CA ASN A 87 -7.25 -21.64 11.85
C ASN A 87 -8.70 -21.36 12.25
N ARG A 88 -9.65 -21.92 11.49
CA ARG A 88 -11.09 -21.80 11.70
C ARG A 88 -11.60 -22.51 12.97
N ASN A 89 -10.85 -23.49 13.47
CA ASN A 89 -11.25 -24.28 14.64
C ASN A 89 -11.00 -23.56 15.97
N ILE A 90 -10.23 -22.46 15.96
CA ILE A 90 -9.93 -21.66 17.14
C ILE A 90 -10.94 -20.50 17.19
N ASN A 91 -11.79 -20.45 18.19
CA ASN A 91 -12.77 -19.37 18.38
C ASN A 91 -12.51 -18.51 19.62
N ASN A 92 -11.42 -18.80 20.32
CA ASN A 92 -11.00 -18.17 21.57
C ASN A 92 -9.57 -17.64 21.45
N LEU A 93 -9.23 -17.00 20.33
CA LEU A 93 -7.91 -16.41 20.18
C LEU A 93 -7.78 -15.21 21.12
N ARG A 94 -6.80 -15.25 22.02
CA ARG A 94 -6.61 -14.19 23.01
C ARG A 94 -5.76 -13.06 22.46
N ASP A 95 -6.27 -11.83 22.58
CA ASP A 95 -5.50 -10.62 22.28
C ASP A 95 -4.56 -10.23 23.44
N SER A 96 -3.89 -9.09 23.34
CA SER A 96 -2.98 -8.61 24.39
C SER A 96 -3.71 -8.02 25.61
N TYR A 97 -4.99 -7.66 25.48
CA TYR A 97 -5.83 -7.14 26.56
C TYR A 97 -6.61 -8.26 27.29
N GLY A 98 -6.53 -9.49 26.79
CA GLY A 98 -7.15 -10.67 27.35
C GLY A 98 -8.54 -10.99 26.82
N GLN A 99 -9.00 -10.32 25.75
CA GLN A 99 -10.28 -10.60 25.09
C GLN A 99 -10.17 -11.82 24.17
N GLU A 100 -11.26 -12.56 24.04
CA GLU A 100 -11.35 -13.72 23.17
C GLU A 100 -12.01 -13.34 21.84
N TRP A 101 -11.36 -13.71 20.74
CA TRP A 101 -11.80 -13.37 19.39
C TRP A 101 -12.23 -14.62 18.61
N THR A 102 -13.45 -14.57 18.09
CA THR A 102 -14.00 -15.58 17.18
C THR A 102 -13.35 -15.49 15.80
N TYR A 103 -13.44 -16.56 14.98
CA TYR A 103 -12.89 -16.54 13.62
C TYR A 103 -13.49 -15.43 12.75
N GLU A 104 -14.80 -15.20 12.83
CA GLU A 104 -15.50 -14.20 12.02
C GLU A 104 -15.08 -12.77 12.38
N SER A 105 -15.05 -12.44 13.69
CA SER A 105 -14.61 -11.13 14.15
C SER A 105 -13.16 -10.82 13.75
N ARG A 106 -12.27 -11.83 13.79
CA ARG A 106 -10.88 -11.69 13.33
C ARG A 106 -10.80 -11.41 11.83
N LYS A 107 -11.57 -12.11 11.01
CA LYS A 107 -11.57 -11.89 9.56
C LYS A 107 -12.20 -10.55 9.16
N ASN A 108 -13.18 -10.07 9.91
CA ASN A 108 -13.71 -8.71 9.73
C ASN A 108 -12.65 -7.66 10.10
N LEU A 109 -11.93 -7.84 11.21
CA LEU A 109 -10.82 -6.96 11.59
C LEU A 109 -9.69 -6.99 10.55
N GLU A 110 -9.35 -8.17 10.02
CA GLU A 110 -8.36 -8.29 8.93
C GLU A 110 -8.79 -7.52 7.69
N SER A 111 -10.07 -7.61 7.32
CA SER A 111 -10.64 -6.89 6.16
C SER A 111 -10.64 -5.37 6.39
N MET A 112 -10.93 -4.92 7.62
CA MET A 112 -10.83 -3.52 8.03
C MET A 112 -9.39 -3.00 7.95
N ALA A 113 -8.42 -3.77 8.45
CA ALA A 113 -7.01 -3.39 8.39
C ALA A 113 -6.47 -3.38 6.94
N GLN A 114 -6.91 -4.30 6.09
CA GLN A 114 -6.59 -4.27 4.65
C GLN A 114 -7.19 -3.03 3.97
N THR A 115 -8.41 -2.62 4.37
CA THR A 115 -9.06 -1.38 3.91
C THR A 115 -8.29 -0.14 4.32
N ALA A 116 -7.85 -0.07 5.57
CA ALA A 116 -7.01 1.02 6.06
C ALA A 116 -5.66 1.09 5.31
N PHE A 117 -5.06 -0.07 5.00
CA PHE A 117 -3.85 -0.14 4.18
C PHE A 117 -4.07 0.41 2.76
N LEU A 118 -5.20 0.08 2.13
CA LEU A 118 -5.55 0.62 0.82
C LEU A 118 -5.76 2.14 0.87
N LEU A 119 -6.49 2.66 1.86
CA LEU A 119 -6.70 4.10 2.01
C LEU A 119 -5.38 4.85 2.21
N ALA A 120 -4.45 4.26 2.96
CA ALA A 120 -3.11 4.81 3.14
C ALA A 120 -2.33 4.90 1.81
N ILE A 121 -2.40 3.86 0.98
CA ILE A 121 -1.78 3.86 -0.35
C ILE A 121 -2.40 4.95 -1.22
N VAL A 122 -3.73 5.02 -1.27
CA VAL A 122 -4.44 6.03 -2.05
C VAL A 122 -4.05 7.44 -1.61
N GLN A 123 -4.06 7.71 -0.31
CA GLN A 123 -3.67 9.01 0.23
C GLN A 123 -2.20 9.37 -0.06
N ALA A 124 -1.30 8.38 -0.06
CA ALA A 124 0.11 8.59 -0.39
C ALA A 124 0.40 8.74 -1.89
N SER A 125 -0.55 8.31 -2.76
CA SER A 125 -0.46 8.46 -4.21
C SER A 125 -0.99 9.81 -4.73
N TYR A 126 -1.70 10.59 -3.90
CA TYR A 126 -2.13 11.97 -4.19
C TYR A 126 -1.05 12.98 -3.83
#